data_AF-A0A1F8MR74-F1
#
_entry.id   AF-A0A1F8MR74-F1
#
_cell.length_a   1.000
_cell.length_b   1.000
_cell.length_c   1.000
_cell.angle_alpha   90.00
_cell.angle_beta   90.00
_cell.angle_gamma   90.00
#
_symmetry.space_group_name_H-M   'P 1'
#
loop_
_entity.id
_entity.type
_entity.pdbx_description
1 polymer ?
#
loop_
_entity_poly.entity_id
_entity_poly.type
_entity_poly.pdbx_seq_one_letter_code
_entity_poly.pdbx_strand_id
1 'polypeptide(L)'
;MAEVVRSMQKLIAYPTDKLTLFTSLGLVVPDGREALQVCIKFLQESSRRAKELARQGLSITTIRDKLFGRESILASVTDGDVSAENMVRALLRADI
;
A
#
# COMPACT_ATOMS: atom_id res chain seq x y z
N MET A 1 3.18 2.22 7.67
CA MET A 1 2.85 1.03 6.85
C MET A 1 2.79 -0.26 7.68
N ALA A 2 3.77 -0.55 8.54
CA ALA A 2 3.74 -1.76 9.38
C ALA A 2 2.47 -1.92 10.22
N GLU A 3 2.02 -0.86 10.90
CA GLU A 3 0.76 -0.89 11.66
C GLU A 3 -0.47 -1.10 10.77
N VAL A 4 -0.45 -0.62 9.52
CA VAL A 4 -1.56 -0.82 8.56
C VAL A 4 -1.64 -2.31 8.19
N VAL A 5 -0.51 -2.94 7.83
CA VAL A 5 -0.44 -4.39 7.57
C VAL A 5 -0.89 -5.20 8.78
N ARG A 6 -0.41 -4.84 9.98
CA ARG A 6 -0.82 -5.49 11.23
C ARG A 6 -2.33 -5.37 11.48
N SER A 7 -2.91 -4.20 11.21
CA SER A 7 -4.36 -3.99 11.34
C SER A 7 -5.15 -4.89 10.38
N MET A 8 -4.71 -4.99 9.12
CA MET A 8 -5.32 -5.90 8.14
C MET A 8 -5.22 -7.37 8.57
N GLN A 9 -4.09 -7.80 9.12
CA GLN A 9 -3.92 -9.16 9.68
C GLN A 9 -4.90 -9.44 10.82
N LYS A 10 -5.14 -8.46 11.71
CA LYS A 10 -6.15 -8.58 12.78
C LYS A 10 -7.55 -8.76 12.21
N LEU A 11 -7.92 -8.02 11.16
CA LEU A 11 -9.21 -8.19 10.48
C LEU A 11 -9.34 -9.57 9.82
N ILE A 12 -8.27 -10.05 9.18
CA ILE A 12 -8.23 -11.41 8.59
C ILE A 12 -8.40 -12.49 9.67
N ALA A 13 -7.85 -12.30 10.86
CA ALA A 13 -7.95 -13.26 11.96
C ALA A 13 -9.25 -13.14 12.78
N TYR A 14 -10.04 -12.08 12.58
CA TYR A 14 -11.24 -11.83 13.37
C TYR A 14 -12.29 -12.94 13.18
N PRO A 15 -12.83 -13.55 14.25
CA PRO A 15 -13.75 -14.68 14.16
C PRO A 15 -15.13 -14.22 13.69
N THR A 16 -15.35 -14.29 12.38
CA THR A 16 -16.65 -14.05 11.73
C THR A 16 -16.78 -14.97 10.51
N ASP A 17 -18.01 -15.43 10.26
CA ASP A 17 -18.32 -16.32 9.13
C ASP A 17 -18.10 -15.63 7.78
N LYS A 18 -18.39 -14.33 7.70
CA LYS A 18 -18.19 -13.49 6.51
C LYS A 18 -17.55 -12.17 6.90
N LEU A 19 -16.61 -11.71 6.07
CA LEU A 19 -15.97 -10.41 6.20
C LEU A 19 -16.19 -9.62 4.90
N THR A 20 -17.22 -8.78 4.88
CA THR A 20 -17.45 -7.82 3.79
C THR A 20 -16.83 -6.48 4.16
N LEU A 21 -16.04 -5.88 3.26
CA LEU A 21 -15.48 -4.53 3.46
C LEU A 21 -16.39 -3.49 2.82
N PHE A 22 -16.68 -2.43 3.57
CA PHE A 22 -17.33 -1.21 3.09
C PHE A 22 -16.30 -0.09 3.12
N THR A 23 -15.84 0.35 1.95
CA THR A 23 -14.77 1.34 1.84
C THR A 23 -15.33 2.76 1.75
N SER A 24 -14.52 3.74 2.16
CA SER A 24 -14.89 5.18 2.09
C SER A 24 -15.10 5.68 0.65
N LEU A 25 -14.62 4.97 -0.36
CA LEU A 25 -14.84 5.27 -1.78
C LEU A 25 -16.09 4.61 -2.35
N GLY A 26 -16.96 4.04 -1.50
CA GLY A 26 -18.22 3.43 -1.90
C GLY A 26 -18.10 2.04 -2.51
N LEU A 27 -16.90 1.44 -2.51
CA LEU A 27 -16.71 0.06 -2.94
C LEU A 27 -17.11 -0.92 -1.82
N VAL A 28 -17.95 -1.88 -2.16
CA VAL A 28 -18.29 -3.04 -1.33
C VAL A 28 -17.49 -4.25 -1.81
N VAL A 29 -16.74 -4.89 -0.91
CA VAL A 29 -15.90 -6.06 -1.22
C VAL A 29 -16.37 -7.25 -0.38
N PRO A 30 -17.17 -8.17 -0.95
CA PRO A 30 -17.72 -9.32 -0.23
C PRO A 30 -16.64 -10.27 0.32
N ASP A 31 -15.58 -10.51 -0.44
CA ASP A 31 -14.47 -11.41 -0.10
C ASP A 31 -13.34 -10.64 0.60
N GLY A 32 -13.68 -9.99 1.72
CA GLY A 32 -12.77 -9.08 2.41
C GLY A 32 -11.48 -9.73 2.90
N ARG A 33 -11.50 -11.02 3.27
CA ARG A 33 -10.27 -11.73 3.69
C ARG A 33 -9.28 -11.86 2.55
N GLU A 34 -9.74 -12.30 1.38
CA GLU A 34 -8.91 -12.42 0.19
C GLU A 34 -8.39 -11.05 -0.25
N ALA A 35 -9.25 -10.04 -0.28
CA ALA A 35 -8.86 -8.68 -0.65
C ALA A 35 -7.77 -8.11 0.28
N LEU A 36 -7.89 -8.31 1.60
CA LEU A 36 -6.87 -7.89 2.55
C LEU A 36 -5.56 -8.67 2.37
N GLN A 37 -5.62 -9.98 2.12
CA GLN A 37 -4.42 -10.80 1.85
C GLN A 37 -3.69 -10.33 0.58
N VAL A 38 -4.43 -10.06 -0.49
CA VAL A 38 -3.89 -9.52 -1.74
C VAL A 38 -3.26 -8.14 -1.50
N CYS A 39 -3.93 -7.27 -0.74
CA CYS A 39 -3.40 -5.95 -0.39
C CYS A 39 -2.10 -6.05 0.42
N ILE A 40 -2.05 -6.91 1.45
CA ILE A 40 -0.84 -7.17 2.23
C ILE A 40 0.29 -7.63 1.31
N LYS A 41 0.05 -8.64 0.47
CA LYS A 41 1.05 -9.17 -0.45
C LYS A 41 1.59 -8.10 -1.41
N PHE A 42 0.71 -7.27 -1.94
CA PHE A 42 1.09 -6.13 -2.77
C PHE A 42 2.02 -5.17 -2.03
N LEU A 43 1.67 -4.77 -0.80
CA LEU A 43 2.49 -3.84 0.00
C LEU A 43 3.86 -4.42 0.36
N GLN A 44 3.91 -5.71 0.72
CA GLN A 44 5.18 -6.40 1.02
C GLN A 44 6.09 -6.46 -0.21
N GLU A 45 5.53 -6.84 -1.36
CA GLU A 45 6.27 -6.90 -2.61
C GLU A 45 6.74 -5.52 -3.07
N SER A 46 5.89 -4.49 -2.95
CA SER A 46 6.28 -3.10 -3.23
C SER A 46 7.38 -2.62 -2.28
N SER A 47 7.32 -2.97 -0.99
CA SER A 47 8.35 -2.64 0.01
C SER A 47 9.69 -3.29 -0.35
N ARG A 48 9.68 -4.58 -0.67
CA ARG A 48 10.86 -5.33 -1.13
C ARG A 48 11.50 -4.69 -2.35
N ARG A 49 10.71 -4.44 -3.41
CA ARG A 49 11.19 -3.84 -4.65
C ARG A 49 11.70 -2.41 -4.45
N ALA A 50 11.03 -1.60 -3.64
CA ALA A 50 11.47 -0.24 -3.32
C ALA A 50 12.85 -0.25 -2.63
N LYS A 51 13.04 -1.12 -1.64
CA LYS A 51 14.33 -1.29 -0.93
C LYS A 51 15.44 -1.78 -1.85
N GLU A 52 15.14 -2.69 -2.78
CA GLU A 52 16.11 -3.16 -3.79
C GLU A 52 16.58 -2.04 -4.70
N LEU A 53 15.66 -1.22 -5.21
CA LEU A 53 15.99 -0.08 -6.05
C LEU A 53 16.74 1.01 -5.27
N ALA A 54 16.39 1.23 -4.00
CA ALA A 54 17.12 2.17 -3.14
C ALA A 54 18.57 1.70 -2.87
N ARG A 55 18.80 0.39 -2.68
CA ARG A 55 20.16 -0.18 -2.55
C ARG A 55 21.00 -0.02 -3.82
N GLN A 56 20.36 0.09 -4.98
CA GLN A 56 21.01 0.43 -6.25
C GLN A 56 21.33 1.94 -6.39
N GLY A 57 21.00 2.76 -5.38
CA GLY A 57 21.27 4.19 -5.37
C GLY A 57 20.27 5.05 -6.14
N LEU A 58 19.10 4.50 -6.52
CA LEU A 58 18.10 5.24 -7.27
C LEU A 58 17.38 6.27 -6.38
N SER A 59 17.08 7.43 -6.97
CA SER A 59 16.30 8.49 -6.30
C SER A 59 14.84 8.05 -6.03
N ILE A 60 14.18 8.69 -5.06
CA ILE A 60 12.76 8.41 -4.73
C ILE A 60 11.86 8.58 -5.97
N THR A 61 12.08 9.64 -6.75
CA THR A 61 11.34 9.92 -7.99
C THR A 61 11.53 8.82 -9.03
N THR A 62 12.76 8.33 -9.21
CA THR A 62 13.05 7.19 -10.11
C THR A 62 12.43 5.89 -9.61
N ILE A 63 12.42 5.65 -8.30
CA ILE A 63 11.78 4.49 -7.69
C ILE A 63 10.26 4.55 -7.90
N ARG A 64 9.64 5.73 -7.68
CA ARG A 64 8.22 5.97 -7.97
C ARG A 64 7.90 5.63 -9.42
N ASP A 65 8.65 6.17 -10.36
CA ASP A 65 8.40 5.94 -11.79
C ASP A 65 8.49 4.45 -12.17
N LYS A 66 9.39 3.70 -11.52
CA LYS A 66 9.52 2.25 -11.74
C LYS A 66 8.43 1.40 -11.06
N LEU A 67 7.85 1.85 -9.96
CA LEU A 67 6.85 1.08 -9.20
C LEU A 67 5.41 1.46 -9.55
N PHE A 68 5.14 2.75 -9.71
CA PHE A 68 3.80 3.31 -9.82
C PHE A 68 3.61 4.23 -11.05
N GLY A 69 4.70 4.52 -11.78
CA GLY A 69 4.66 5.47 -12.89
C GLY A 69 4.78 6.93 -12.43
N ARG A 70 4.41 7.86 -13.31
CA ARG A 70 4.49 9.30 -13.04
C ARG A 70 3.49 9.69 -11.95
N GLU A 71 3.86 10.69 -11.15
CA GLU A 71 2.99 11.22 -10.10
C GLU A 71 1.69 11.78 -10.69
N SER A 72 0.58 11.52 -10.00
CA SER A 72 -0.74 11.99 -10.40
C SER A 72 -0.93 13.45 -10.02
N ILE A 73 -1.74 14.19 -10.78
CA ILE A 73 -2.22 15.52 -10.37
C ILE A 73 -2.98 15.49 -9.03
N LEU A 74 -3.52 14.33 -8.66
CA LEU A 74 -4.21 14.15 -7.39
C LEU A 74 -3.28 14.36 -6.19
N ALA A 75 -1.97 14.15 -6.35
CA ALA A 75 -1.01 14.38 -5.27
C ALA A 75 -1.04 15.83 -4.79
N SER A 76 -1.16 16.83 -5.68
CA SER A 76 -1.26 18.23 -5.26
C SER A 76 -2.66 18.60 -4.79
N VAL A 77 -3.70 18.07 -5.44
CA VAL A 77 -5.10 18.37 -5.09
C VAL A 77 -5.48 17.84 -3.70
N THR A 78 -4.84 16.75 -3.28
CA THR A 78 -5.10 16.08 -1.99
C THR A 78 -4.03 16.37 -0.94
N ASP A 79 -3.23 17.42 -1.12
CA ASP A 79 -2.11 17.79 -0.23
C ASP A 79 -1.17 16.61 0.11
N GLY A 80 -0.98 15.72 -0.85
CA GLY A 80 -0.11 14.56 -0.75
C GLY A 80 -0.75 13.31 -0.14
N ASP A 81 -2.03 13.33 0.23
CA ASP A 81 -2.75 12.13 0.69
C ASP A 81 -2.72 11.03 -0.39
N VAL A 82 -2.87 11.42 -1.66
CA VAL A 82 -2.75 10.52 -2.82
C VAL A 82 -1.47 10.83 -3.59
N SER A 83 -0.31 10.62 -2.95
CA SER A 83 1.02 10.73 -3.57
C SER A 83 1.74 9.39 -3.66
N ALA A 84 2.17 9.04 -4.87
CA ALA A 84 3.00 7.88 -5.12
C ALA A 84 4.42 8.06 -4.57
N GLU A 85 4.99 9.27 -4.54
CA GLU A 85 6.26 9.52 -3.86
C GLU A 85 6.16 9.30 -2.33
N ASN A 86 5.08 9.77 -1.70
CA ASN A 86 4.84 9.52 -0.28
C ASN A 86 4.68 8.02 0.00
N MET A 87 4.01 7.29 -0.89
CA MET A 87 3.94 5.83 -0.83
C MET A 87 5.34 5.20 -0.87
N VAL A 88 6.22 5.61 -1.80
CA VAL A 88 7.62 5.11 -1.85
C VAL A 88 8.36 5.40 -0.54
N ARG A 89 8.26 6.62 -0.01
CA ARG A 89 8.87 6.97 1.29
C ARG A 89 8.37 6.08 2.42
N ALA A 90 7.06 5.81 2.45
CA ALA A 90 6.45 4.94 3.46
C ALA A 90 6.91 3.48 3.33
N LEU A 91 7.03 2.96 2.11
CA LEU A 91 7.50 1.60 1.82
C LEU A 91 8.97 1.41 2.21
N LEU A 92 9.84 2.39 1.94
CA LEU A 92 11.25 2.32 2.32
C LEU A 92 11.46 2.27 3.84
N ARG A 93 10.60 2.96 4.60
CA ARG A 93 10.64 2.96 6.08
C ARG A 93 9.92 1.76 6.71
N ALA A 94 9.12 1.02 5.94
CA ALA A 94 8.30 -0.07 6.46
C ALA A 94 9.15 -1.30 6.75
N ASP A 95 8.91 -1.96 7.88
CA ASP A 95 9.41 -3.30 8.15
C ASP A 95 8.22 -4.28 8.08
N ILE A 96 7.94 -4.75 6.86
CA ILE A 96 6.79 -5.59 6.48
C ILE A 96 7.19 -6.60 5.40
#